data_AF-G8YCU0-F1
#
_entry.id   AF-G8YCU0-F1
#
_cell.length_a   1.000
_cell.length_b   1.000
_cell.length_c   1.000
_cell.angle_alpha   90.00
_cell.angle_beta   90.00
_cell.angle_gamma   90.00
#
_symmetry.space_group_name_H-M   'P 1'
#
loop_
_entity.id
_entity.type
_entity.pdbx_description
1 polymer ?
#
loop_
_entity_poly.entity_id
_entity_poly.type
_entity_poly.pdbx_seq_one_letter_code
_entity_poly.pdbx_strand_id
1 'polypeptide(L)'
;MKQITFTQLIVLSVFTRVGFFIFGLYQDAYLLVKYTDIDYLVFSDAARYVANRISPYMRETYRYTPFLAWLLVPNSWDGIWYNFGKLVFMLSDIITGAIILSLLKTIFSGKNISQNKILLFSSLWLLNPMVITISTRGSSESILTVLIMSSAYFLLGKQNYFLSALFMGAAIHLKLYPIIYLASVFIFLSDKGPLFFKVPFICNVNKHNLLYAAVTLCVTAVLNLIMYQIYGYEFLENAFLYHFKRLDHRHNFSVYNIVLYYISTIGAQSSLKGIIFPLEKLAFVPQFFISIVAIPIVFAKKDLMSCFFLQTFAFVTFNKVITSQYFIWYIIFIPHILARLSHAERWRRHRGLLNLLLWLLSQSCWLYFAYQLEFQGRSTFDKGLIYSSFFFFLSNCKIIGNLIEDISSCIFP
;
A
#
# COMPACT_ATOMS: atom_id res chain seq x y z
N MET A 1 18.29 -29.04 12.88
CA MET A 1 18.30 -27.57 13.00
C MET A 1 17.33 -27.16 14.10
N LYS A 2 17.76 -26.34 15.08
CA LYS A 2 16.86 -25.78 16.11
C LYS A 2 15.72 -25.02 15.41
N GLN A 3 14.48 -25.29 15.82
CA GLN A 3 13.32 -24.57 15.29
C GLN A 3 13.32 -23.13 15.81
N ILE A 4 13.26 -22.16 14.90
CA ILE A 4 13.02 -20.75 15.26
C ILE A 4 11.59 -20.67 15.77
N THR A 5 11.38 -20.07 16.94
CA THR A 5 10.04 -19.84 17.48
C THR A 5 9.49 -18.50 16.99
N PHE A 6 8.16 -18.33 17.05
CA PHE A 6 7.54 -17.04 16.73
C PHE A 6 8.06 -15.92 17.64
N THR A 7 8.24 -16.22 18.93
CA THR A 7 8.79 -15.26 19.90
C THR A 7 10.19 -14.80 19.48
N GLN A 8 11.07 -15.71 19.07
CA GLN A 8 12.40 -15.35 18.57
C GLN A 8 12.33 -14.48 17.32
N LEU A 9 11.40 -14.75 16.40
CA LEU A 9 11.21 -13.94 15.21
C LEU A 9 10.73 -12.52 15.54
N ILE A 10 9.80 -12.37 16.48
CA ILE A 10 9.32 -11.06 16.94
C ILE A 10 10.43 -10.30 17.66
N VAL A 11 11.17 -10.96 18.56
CA VAL A 11 12.31 -10.34 19.26
C VAL A 11 13.35 -9.85 18.25
N LEU A 12 13.72 -10.67 17.27
CA LEU A 12 14.65 -10.26 16.21
C LEU A 12 14.10 -9.07 15.39
N SER A 13 12.80 -9.09 15.07
CA SER A 13 12.10 -8.04 14.34
C SER A 13 12.05 -6.70 15.08
N VAL A 14 11.93 -6.73 16.41
CA VAL A 14 12.03 -5.56 17.28
C VAL A 14 13.46 -5.05 17.32
N PHE A 15 14.44 -5.93 17.56
CA PHE A 15 15.85 -5.54 17.62
C PHE A 15 16.35 -4.88 16.33
N THR A 16 16.00 -5.43 15.17
CA THR A 16 16.39 -4.84 13.88
C THR A 16 15.78 -3.48 13.66
N ARG A 17 14.50 -3.28 14.01
CA ARG A 17 13.83 -1.96 13.95
C ARG A 17 14.46 -0.94 14.89
N VAL A 18 14.75 -1.33 16.14
CA VAL A 18 15.45 -0.46 17.09
C VAL A 18 16.83 -0.08 16.56
N GLY A 19 17.57 -1.02 15.97
CA GLY A 19 18.86 -0.75 15.34
C GLY A 19 18.76 0.27 14.19
N PHE A 20 17.80 0.09 13.27
CA PHE A 20 17.56 1.03 12.18
C PHE A 20 17.06 2.40 12.67
N PHE A 21 16.24 2.43 13.71
CA PHE A 21 15.78 3.66 14.34
C PHE A 21 16.96 4.46 14.95
N ILE A 22 17.83 3.80 15.73
CA ILE A 22 19.03 4.44 16.31
C ILE A 22 19.97 4.92 15.21
N PHE A 23 20.21 4.09 14.19
CA PHE A 23 20.99 4.49 13.02
C PHE A 23 20.38 5.71 12.31
N GLY A 24 19.06 5.76 12.17
CA GLY A 24 18.35 6.90 11.61
C GLY A 24 18.57 8.19 12.39
N LEU A 25 18.52 8.13 13.73
CA LEU A 25 18.83 9.28 14.58
C LEU A 25 20.28 9.76 14.40
N TYR A 26 21.23 8.83 14.30
CA TYR A 26 22.63 9.15 14.01
C TYR A 26 22.77 9.81 12.62
N GLN A 27 22.19 9.21 11.58
CA GLN A 27 22.24 9.75 10.22
C GLN A 27 21.62 11.16 10.15
N ASP A 28 20.49 11.37 10.82
CA ASP A 28 19.85 12.70 10.88
C ASP A 28 20.71 13.75 11.58
N ALA A 29 21.49 13.37 12.60
CA ALA A 29 22.36 14.28 13.33
C ALA A 29 23.66 14.61 12.57
N TYR A 30 24.27 13.63 11.88
CA TYR A 30 25.65 13.77 11.39
C TYR A 30 25.81 13.78 9.86
N LEU A 31 24.82 13.31 9.10
CA LEU A 31 24.94 13.22 7.64
C LEU A 31 24.10 14.29 6.92
N LEU A 32 24.54 14.64 5.71
CA LEU A 32 23.87 15.61 4.84
C LEU A 32 22.50 15.09 4.39
N VAL A 33 22.46 13.86 3.89
CA VAL A 33 21.23 13.19 3.47
C VAL A 33 20.53 12.63 4.69
N LYS A 34 19.35 13.19 5.00
CA LYS A 34 18.55 12.79 6.16
C LYS A 34 17.91 11.42 5.96
N TYR A 35 17.85 10.68 7.06
CA TYR A 35 17.13 9.42 7.16
C TYR A 35 15.63 9.67 7.29
N THR A 36 15.22 10.59 8.16
CA THR A 36 13.80 10.89 8.36
C THR A 36 13.12 11.28 7.05
N ASP A 37 11.98 10.65 6.77
CA ASP A 37 11.16 10.95 5.60
C ASP A 37 10.55 12.35 5.72
N ILE A 38 10.45 13.07 4.61
CA ILE A 38 9.88 14.43 4.60
C ILE A 38 8.42 14.44 5.03
N ASP A 39 7.66 13.38 4.74
CA ASP A 39 6.28 13.21 5.20
C ASP A 39 6.21 13.19 6.72
N TYR A 40 7.21 12.65 7.42
CA TYR A 40 7.23 12.64 8.89
C TYR A 40 7.33 14.05 9.48
N LEU A 41 8.04 14.96 8.81
CA LEU A 41 8.10 16.37 9.20
C LEU A 41 6.72 17.01 9.03
N VAL A 42 6.08 16.76 7.88
CA VAL A 42 4.72 17.24 7.58
C VAL A 42 3.69 16.72 8.59
N PHE A 43 3.78 15.44 8.99
CA PHE A 43 2.93 14.86 10.02
C PHE A 43 3.14 15.53 11.39
N SER A 44 4.39 15.74 11.77
CA SER A 44 4.75 16.29 13.08
C SER A 44 4.35 17.76 13.21
N ASP A 45 4.52 18.54 12.15
CA ASP A 45 4.05 19.93 12.10
C ASP A 45 2.50 20.00 12.16
N ALA A 46 1.81 19.15 11.40
CA ALA A 46 0.35 19.06 11.44
C ALA A 46 -0.17 18.63 12.82
N ALA A 47 0.52 17.70 13.48
CA ALA A 47 0.23 17.31 14.86
C ALA A 47 0.42 18.47 15.84
N ARG A 48 1.45 19.31 15.65
CA ARG A 48 1.66 20.53 16.44
C ARG A 48 0.55 21.55 16.22
N TYR A 49 0.04 21.70 14.99
CA TYR A 49 -1.14 22.53 14.75
C TYR A 49 -2.36 22.00 15.50
N VAL A 50 -2.63 20.68 15.42
CA VAL A 50 -3.74 20.06 16.16
C VAL A 50 -3.60 20.27 17.67
N ALA A 51 -2.39 20.12 18.23
CA ALA A 51 -2.12 20.35 19.65
C ALA A 51 -2.45 21.80 20.08
N ASN A 52 -2.25 22.76 19.18
CA ASN A 52 -2.58 24.17 19.37
C ASN A 52 -4.02 24.52 18.95
N ARG A 53 -4.88 23.53 18.70
CA ARG A 53 -6.28 23.69 18.23
C ARG A 53 -6.40 24.43 16.89
N ILE A 54 -5.39 24.30 16.03
CA ILE A 54 -5.32 24.83 14.67
C ILE A 54 -5.56 23.69 13.67
N SER A 55 -6.11 24.01 12.50
CA SER A 55 -6.27 23.05 11.40
C SER A 55 -4.93 22.42 11.00
N PRO A 56 -4.80 21.07 10.91
CA PRO A 56 -3.59 20.43 10.42
C PRO A 56 -3.29 20.83 8.97
N TYR A 57 -4.30 21.30 8.22
CA TYR A 57 -4.15 21.78 6.85
C TYR A 57 -3.48 23.15 6.74
N MET A 58 -3.25 23.85 7.86
CA MET A 58 -2.33 25.01 7.89
C MET A 58 -0.88 24.60 7.63
N ARG A 59 -0.55 23.30 7.79
CA ARG A 59 0.72 22.78 7.31
C ARG A 59 0.63 22.60 5.80
N GLU A 60 1.42 23.39 5.08
CA GLU A 60 1.59 23.20 3.64
C GLU A 60 1.92 21.74 3.34
N THR A 61 1.41 21.24 2.21
CA THR A 61 1.59 19.87 1.75
C THR A 61 1.05 18.75 2.67
N TYR A 62 0.33 19.07 3.75
CA TYR A 62 -0.42 18.04 4.48
C TYR A 62 -1.61 17.58 3.63
N ARG A 63 -1.56 16.34 3.13
CA ARG A 63 -2.54 15.72 2.22
C ARG A 63 -3.13 14.42 2.77
N TYR A 64 -3.22 14.33 4.09
CA TYR A 64 -3.68 13.15 4.82
C TYR A 64 -4.94 13.47 5.61
N THR A 65 -5.63 12.45 6.12
CA THR A 65 -6.76 12.70 7.02
C THR A 65 -6.27 13.30 8.35
N PRO A 66 -7.08 14.14 9.03
CA PRO A 66 -6.68 14.75 10.29
C PRO A 66 -6.45 13.71 11.39
N PHE A 67 -7.08 12.53 11.28
CA PHE A 67 -6.88 11.41 12.21
C PHE A 67 -5.40 11.04 12.38
N LEU A 68 -4.60 11.10 11.31
CA LEU A 68 -3.16 10.84 11.41
C LEU A 68 -2.46 11.91 12.27
N ALA A 69 -2.75 13.20 12.04
CA ALA A 69 -2.20 14.28 12.86
C ALA A 69 -2.67 14.16 14.33
N TRP A 70 -3.92 13.76 14.57
CA TRP A 70 -4.47 13.56 15.92
C TRP A 70 -3.74 12.44 16.66
N LEU A 71 -3.54 11.29 15.99
CA LEU A 71 -2.77 10.17 16.54
C LEU A 71 -1.35 10.59 16.92
N LEU A 72 -0.78 11.54 16.17
CA LEU A 72 0.60 11.99 16.31
C LEU A 72 0.77 13.24 17.17
N VAL A 73 -0.28 13.74 17.84
CA VAL A 73 -0.19 14.89 18.77
C VAL A 73 0.99 14.79 19.75
N PRO A 74 1.35 13.61 20.31
CA PRO A 74 2.53 13.52 21.17
C PRO A 74 3.84 13.96 20.50
N ASN A 75 3.97 13.90 19.17
CA ASN A 75 5.13 14.44 18.45
C ASN A 75 5.37 15.94 18.74
N SER A 76 4.32 16.67 19.12
CA SER A 76 4.40 18.11 19.43
C SER A 76 5.03 18.43 20.78
N TRP A 77 5.28 17.45 21.65
CA TRP A 77 5.87 17.65 22.97
C TRP A 77 7.41 17.78 22.94
N ASP A 78 8.00 17.82 21.74
CA ASP A 78 9.43 17.98 21.46
C ASP A 78 10.32 16.91 22.15
N GLY A 79 11.64 17.08 22.06
CA GLY A 79 12.62 16.13 22.63
C GLY A 79 12.44 14.70 22.11
N ILE A 80 12.36 13.73 23.02
CA ILE A 80 12.21 12.31 22.66
C ILE A 80 10.83 12.02 22.05
N TRP A 81 9.81 12.81 22.41
CA TRP A 81 8.44 12.62 21.94
C TRP A 81 8.27 12.94 20.46
N TYR A 82 9.16 13.75 19.87
CA TYR A 82 9.19 13.98 18.43
C TYR A 82 9.23 12.67 17.60
N ASN A 83 9.79 11.60 18.16
CA ASN A 83 9.88 10.29 17.50
C ASN A 83 8.71 9.34 17.83
N PHE A 84 7.70 9.78 18.57
CA PHE A 84 6.56 8.95 18.97
C PHE A 84 5.88 8.27 17.77
N GLY A 85 5.62 9.02 16.69
CA GLY A 85 5.05 8.48 15.47
C GLY A 85 5.86 7.32 14.86
N LYS A 86 7.19 7.43 14.83
CA LYS A 86 8.07 6.33 14.36
C LYS A 86 7.88 5.07 15.22
N LEU A 87 7.73 5.21 16.54
CA LEU A 87 7.45 4.09 17.43
C LEU A 87 6.10 3.43 17.10
N VAL A 88 5.05 4.24 16.86
CA VAL A 88 3.72 3.75 16.46
C VAL A 88 3.77 2.99 15.13
N PHE A 89 4.52 3.50 14.15
CA PHE A 89 4.66 2.85 12.84
C PHE A 89 5.45 1.53 12.93
N MET A 90 6.55 1.51 13.68
CA MET A 90 7.30 0.28 13.96
C MET A 90 6.46 -0.77 14.69
N LEU A 91 5.67 -0.37 15.67
CA LEU A 91 4.75 -1.26 16.37
C LEU A 91 3.68 -1.80 15.41
N SER A 92 3.15 -0.96 14.53
CA SER A 92 2.17 -1.34 13.52
C SER A 92 2.72 -2.41 12.58
N ASP A 93 3.97 -2.32 12.13
CA ASP A 93 4.60 -3.38 11.32
C ASP A 93 4.61 -4.74 12.05
N ILE A 94 4.95 -4.74 13.34
CA ILE A 94 5.04 -5.96 14.15
C ILE A 94 3.65 -6.58 14.30
N ILE A 95 2.64 -5.75 14.57
CA ILE A 95 1.23 -6.17 14.62
C ILE A 95 0.80 -6.77 13.28
N THR A 96 1.10 -6.10 12.15
CA THR A 96 0.84 -6.61 10.81
C THR A 96 1.48 -7.99 10.60
N GLY A 97 2.74 -8.18 11.01
CA GLY A 97 3.42 -9.47 10.91
C GLY A 97 2.79 -10.57 11.76
N ALA A 98 2.29 -10.24 12.96
CA ALA A 98 1.56 -11.17 13.81
C ALA A 98 0.20 -11.57 13.18
N ILE A 99 -0.51 -10.62 12.56
CA ILE A 99 -1.75 -10.89 11.82
C ILE A 99 -1.47 -11.78 10.60
N ILE A 100 -0.43 -11.46 9.82
CA ILE A 100 0.01 -12.28 8.68
C ILE A 100 0.29 -13.71 9.12
N LEU A 101 1.02 -13.92 10.23
CA LEU A 101 1.27 -15.27 10.74
C LEU A 101 -0.03 -16.00 11.08
N SER A 102 -0.97 -15.31 11.72
CA SER A 102 -2.25 -15.86 12.15
C SER A 102 -3.12 -16.23 10.96
N LEU A 103 -3.14 -15.39 9.92
CA LEU A 103 -3.78 -15.66 8.63
C LEU A 103 -3.16 -16.87 7.93
N LEU A 104 -1.83 -16.93 7.82
CA LEU A 104 -1.12 -18.06 7.22
C LEU A 104 -1.47 -19.38 7.92
N LYS A 105 -1.42 -19.41 9.26
CA LYS A 105 -1.81 -20.59 10.03
C LYS A 105 -3.26 -21.00 9.79
N THR A 106 -4.17 -20.03 9.65
CA THR A 106 -5.59 -20.32 9.47
C THR A 106 -5.91 -20.80 8.05
N ILE A 107 -5.43 -20.10 7.02
CA ILE A 107 -5.68 -20.40 5.59
C ILE A 107 -4.99 -21.72 5.16
N PHE A 108 -3.86 -22.05 5.78
CA PHE A 108 -3.08 -23.26 5.47
C PHE A 108 -3.16 -24.33 6.56
N SER A 109 -4.08 -24.21 7.53
CA SER A 109 -4.38 -25.28 8.48
C SER A 109 -4.81 -26.54 7.73
N GLY A 110 -4.25 -27.69 8.09
CA GLY A 110 -4.54 -28.97 7.43
C GLY A 110 -3.89 -29.17 6.05
N LYS A 111 -3.12 -28.19 5.53
CA LYS A 111 -2.28 -28.36 4.34
C LYS A 111 -0.90 -28.85 4.76
N ASN A 112 -0.21 -29.58 3.88
CA ASN A 112 1.15 -30.11 4.08
C ASN A 112 2.25 -29.00 4.08
N ILE A 113 2.03 -27.90 4.80
CA ILE A 113 3.04 -26.86 5.06
C ILE A 113 3.55 -27.02 6.48
N SER A 114 4.85 -27.21 6.64
CA SER A 114 5.47 -27.27 7.97
C SER A 114 5.43 -25.91 8.67
N GLN A 115 5.35 -25.92 10.01
CA GLN A 115 5.39 -24.71 10.83
C GLN A 115 6.61 -23.83 10.51
N ASN A 116 7.77 -24.43 10.23
CA ASN A 116 8.97 -23.71 9.83
C ASN A 116 8.79 -22.91 8.54
N LYS A 117 8.08 -23.46 7.54
CA LYS A 117 7.77 -22.73 6.30
C LYS A 117 6.81 -21.57 6.57
N ILE A 118 5.80 -21.75 7.42
CA ILE A 118 4.89 -20.68 7.82
C ILE A 118 5.66 -19.52 8.48
N LEU A 119 6.58 -19.84 9.39
CA LEU A 119 7.44 -18.83 10.03
C LEU A 119 8.40 -18.17 9.04
N LEU A 120 8.96 -18.93 8.09
CA LEU A 120 9.77 -18.39 7.01
C LEU A 120 8.97 -17.38 6.17
N PHE A 121 7.75 -17.69 5.76
CA PHE A 121 6.93 -16.75 5.00
C PHE A 121 6.57 -15.52 5.80
N SER A 122 6.20 -15.67 7.08
CA SER A 122 5.96 -14.53 7.97
C SER A 122 7.19 -13.64 8.15
N SER A 123 8.40 -14.22 8.16
CA SER A 123 9.64 -13.45 8.26
C SER A 123 9.88 -12.50 7.07
N LEU A 124 9.28 -12.78 5.90
CA LEU A 124 9.39 -11.92 4.71
C LEU A 124 8.70 -10.56 4.86
N TRP A 125 7.88 -10.38 5.91
CA TRP A 125 7.38 -9.08 6.33
C TRP A 125 8.19 -8.55 7.52
N LEU A 126 8.30 -9.36 8.59
CA LEU A 126 8.90 -8.94 9.85
C LEU A 126 10.38 -8.57 9.76
N LEU A 127 11.13 -9.17 8.83
CA LEU A 127 12.57 -8.96 8.63
C LEU A 127 12.89 -8.30 7.28
N ASN A 128 11.88 -7.77 6.59
CA ASN A 128 12.09 -7.12 5.29
C ASN A 128 12.77 -5.75 5.47
N PRO A 129 13.98 -5.52 4.91
CA PRO A 129 14.68 -4.25 5.05
C PRO A 129 13.88 -3.04 4.55
N MET A 130 13.07 -3.21 3.51
CA MET A 130 12.24 -2.14 2.97
C MET A 130 11.12 -1.75 3.94
N VAL A 131 10.45 -2.74 4.53
CA VAL A 131 9.39 -2.52 5.54
C VAL A 131 9.97 -1.83 6.78
N ILE A 132 11.09 -2.36 7.29
CA ILE A 132 11.80 -1.80 8.45
C ILE A 132 12.21 -0.36 8.17
N THR A 133 12.82 -0.09 7.02
CA THR A 133 13.30 1.25 6.66
C THR A 133 12.15 2.23 6.52
N ILE A 134 11.05 1.87 5.84
CA ILE A 134 9.93 2.80 5.62
C ILE A 134 9.27 3.21 6.94
N SER A 135 9.06 2.29 7.89
CA SER A 135 8.45 2.63 9.18
C SER A 135 9.39 3.42 10.09
N THR A 136 10.67 3.02 10.17
CA THR A 136 11.69 3.72 10.99
C THR A 136 12.01 5.12 10.46
N ARG A 137 11.90 5.36 9.14
CA ARG A 137 12.00 6.70 8.53
C ARG A 137 10.80 7.61 8.87
N GLY A 138 9.68 7.06 9.35
CA GLY A 138 8.51 7.83 9.76
C GLY A 138 7.34 7.81 8.77
N SER A 139 7.20 6.78 7.93
CA SER A 139 6.03 6.66 7.06
C SER A 139 4.85 5.99 7.78
N SER A 140 3.64 6.52 7.57
CA SER A 140 2.42 6.01 8.19
C SER A 140 1.80 4.81 7.48
N GLU A 141 2.39 4.30 6.38
CA GLU A 141 1.87 3.14 5.65
C GLU A 141 1.61 1.93 6.56
N SER A 142 2.47 1.73 7.57
CA SER A 142 2.37 0.61 8.52
C SER A 142 1.01 0.56 9.23
N ILE A 143 0.41 1.70 9.58
CA ILE A 143 -0.93 1.74 10.21
C ILE A 143 -1.97 1.17 9.24
N LEU A 144 -1.90 1.57 7.98
CA LEU A 144 -2.83 1.09 6.96
C LEU A 144 -2.70 -0.43 6.73
N THR A 145 -1.48 -0.95 6.79
CA THR A 145 -1.25 -2.40 6.67
C THR A 145 -1.93 -3.20 7.79
N VAL A 146 -1.98 -2.66 9.01
CA VAL A 146 -2.69 -3.29 10.14
C VAL A 146 -4.19 -3.37 9.82
N LEU A 147 -4.79 -2.30 9.31
CA LEU A 147 -6.22 -2.26 9.00
C LEU A 147 -6.57 -3.24 7.86
N ILE A 148 -5.80 -3.25 6.78
CA ILE A 148 -6.03 -4.14 5.64
C ILE A 148 -5.87 -5.61 6.05
N MET A 149 -4.79 -5.95 6.78
CA MET A 149 -4.58 -7.32 7.25
C MET A 149 -5.59 -7.74 8.31
N SER A 150 -6.03 -6.83 9.18
CA SER A 150 -7.12 -7.10 10.13
C SER A 150 -8.42 -7.40 9.39
N SER A 151 -8.74 -6.62 8.36
CA SER A 151 -9.89 -6.87 7.49
C SER A 151 -9.82 -8.27 6.89
N ALA A 152 -8.69 -8.62 6.25
CA ALA A 152 -8.48 -9.96 5.70
C ALA A 152 -8.56 -11.07 6.76
N TYR A 153 -8.01 -10.84 7.97
CA TYR A 153 -8.07 -11.79 9.08
C TYR A 153 -9.49 -12.08 9.56
N PHE A 154 -10.30 -11.05 9.74
CA PHE A 154 -11.70 -11.25 10.13
C PHE A 154 -12.53 -11.85 9.00
N LEU A 155 -12.27 -11.49 7.74
CA LEU A 155 -12.96 -12.05 6.58
C LEU A 155 -12.68 -13.54 6.38
N LEU A 156 -11.40 -13.90 6.28
CA LEU A 156 -10.96 -15.24 5.87
C LEU A 156 -10.70 -16.15 7.05
N GLY A 157 -10.13 -15.63 8.14
CA GLY A 157 -9.72 -16.42 9.29
C GLY A 157 -10.85 -16.66 10.30
N LYS A 158 -11.68 -15.63 10.54
CA LYS A 158 -12.77 -15.69 11.54
C LYS A 158 -14.17 -15.72 10.94
N GLN A 159 -14.32 -15.47 9.64
CA GLN A 159 -15.61 -15.33 8.97
C GLN A 159 -16.54 -14.30 9.64
N ASN A 160 -15.95 -13.30 10.31
CA ASN A 160 -16.67 -12.19 10.93
C ASN A 160 -16.70 -11.01 9.95
N TYR A 161 -17.75 -10.97 9.12
CA TYR A 161 -17.88 -9.99 8.06
C TYR A 161 -18.11 -8.56 8.59
N PHE A 162 -18.70 -8.41 9.78
CA PHE A 162 -18.90 -7.10 10.40
C PHE A 162 -17.57 -6.46 10.77
N LEU A 163 -16.72 -7.17 11.52
CA LEU A 163 -15.40 -6.64 11.90
C LEU A 163 -14.52 -6.43 10.67
N SER A 164 -14.57 -7.34 9.69
CA SER A 164 -13.85 -7.15 8.44
C SER A 164 -14.24 -5.85 7.73
N ALA A 165 -15.54 -5.57 7.62
CA ALA A 165 -16.07 -4.35 7.00
C ALA A 165 -15.72 -3.09 7.80
N LEU A 166 -15.70 -3.17 9.14
CA LEU A 166 -15.27 -2.07 10.00
C LEU A 166 -13.81 -1.68 9.73
N PHE A 167 -12.89 -2.65 9.71
CA PHE A 167 -11.49 -2.40 9.40
C PHE A 167 -11.30 -1.90 7.96
N MET A 168 -12.08 -2.40 7.00
CA MET A 168 -12.03 -1.93 5.62
C MET A 168 -12.49 -0.47 5.50
N GLY A 169 -13.59 -0.10 6.17
CA GLY A 169 -14.07 1.29 6.18
C GLY A 169 -13.07 2.26 6.82
N ALA A 170 -12.45 1.85 7.93
CA ALA A 170 -11.37 2.61 8.56
C ALA A 170 -10.14 2.75 7.63
N ALA A 171 -9.78 1.70 6.90
CA ALA A 171 -8.69 1.73 5.92
C ALA A 171 -8.98 2.72 4.78
N ILE A 172 -10.20 2.70 4.24
CA ILE A 172 -10.66 3.62 3.18
C ILE A 172 -10.67 5.06 3.66
N HIS A 173 -11.04 5.30 4.93
CA HIS A 173 -10.93 6.62 5.53
C HIS A 173 -9.47 7.11 5.54
N LEU A 174 -8.51 6.31 6.03
CA LEU A 174 -7.12 6.73 6.09
C LEU A 174 -6.50 6.98 4.70
N LYS A 175 -6.79 6.12 3.73
CA LYS A 175 -6.40 6.29 2.33
C LYS A 175 -7.45 5.69 1.41
N LEU A 176 -7.66 6.29 0.24
CA LEU A 176 -8.75 5.89 -0.64
C LEU A 176 -8.53 4.52 -1.34
N TYR A 177 -7.29 4.11 -1.61
CA TYR A 177 -7.02 2.95 -2.48
C TYR A 177 -7.60 1.60 -2.01
N PRO A 178 -7.76 1.27 -0.71
CA PRO A 178 -8.36 0.01 -0.28
C PRO A 178 -9.79 -0.20 -0.81
N ILE A 179 -10.44 0.85 -1.32
CA ILE A 179 -11.75 0.75 -2.00
C ILE A 179 -11.73 -0.27 -3.14
N ILE A 180 -10.59 -0.50 -3.80
CA ILE A 180 -10.47 -1.48 -4.88
C ILE A 180 -10.78 -2.90 -4.40
N TYR A 181 -10.55 -3.21 -3.12
CA TYR A 181 -10.79 -4.54 -2.55
C TYR A 181 -12.27 -4.88 -2.42
N LEU A 182 -13.16 -3.88 -2.37
CA LEU A 182 -14.60 -4.11 -2.21
C LEU A 182 -15.18 -4.96 -3.34
N ALA A 183 -14.72 -4.76 -4.58
CA ALA A 183 -15.14 -5.56 -5.72
C ALA A 183 -14.84 -7.06 -5.50
N SER A 184 -13.63 -7.37 -5.07
CA SER A 184 -13.21 -8.75 -4.80
C SER A 184 -13.92 -9.35 -3.60
N VAL A 185 -14.11 -8.58 -2.53
CA VAL A 185 -14.87 -9.05 -1.36
C VAL A 185 -16.31 -9.37 -1.74
N PHE A 186 -16.97 -8.52 -2.54
CA PHE A 186 -18.35 -8.77 -2.94
C PHE A 186 -18.51 -9.99 -3.84
N ILE A 187 -17.59 -10.18 -4.79
CA ILE A 187 -17.55 -11.38 -5.62
C ILE A 187 -17.28 -12.62 -4.77
N PHE A 188 -16.34 -12.54 -3.81
CA PHE A 188 -16.01 -13.64 -2.90
C PHE A 188 -17.19 -14.05 -2.01
N LEU A 189 -17.93 -13.07 -1.47
CA LEU A 189 -19.08 -13.31 -0.61
C LEU A 189 -20.32 -13.77 -1.36
N SER A 190 -20.38 -13.64 -2.69
CA SER A 190 -21.58 -13.88 -3.50
C SER A 190 -22.30 -15.21 -3.26
N ASP A 191 -21.55 -16.27 -2.95
CA ASP A 191 -22.10 -17.62 -2.75
C ASP A 191 -22.12 -18.05 -1.27
N LYS A 192 -21.93 -17.11 -0.34
CA LYS A 192 -21.78 -17.39 1.10
C LYS A 192 -23.03 -17.14 1.95
N GLY A 193 -24.14 -16.71 1.36
CA GLY A 193 -25.36 -16.39 2.10
C GLY A 193 -26.63 -16.41 1.26
N PRO A 194 -27.81 -16.22 1.90
CA PRO A 194 -29.09 -16.26 1.22
C PRO A 194 -29.22 -15.13 0.19
N LEU A 195 -29.58 -15.51 -1.04
CA LEU A 195 -29.70 -14.63 -2.20
C LEU A 195 -30.85 -13.63 -2.01
N PHE A 196 -30.57 -12.35 -2.30
CA PHE A 196 -31.60 -11.32 -2.48
C PHE A 196 -31.90 -11.11 -3.96
N PHE A 197 -30.88 -10.77 -4.76
CA PHE A 197 -31.00 -10.59 -6.21
C PHE A 197 -29.67 -10.89 -6.92
N LYS A 198 -29.72 -11.19 -8.21
CA LYS A 198 -28.53 -11.45 -9.04
C LYS A 198 -28.20 -10.21 -9.87
N VAL A 199 -26.92 -9.83 -9.89
CA VAL A 199 -26.40 -8.90 -10.89
C VAL A 199 -25.73 -9.75 -11.97
N PRO A 200 -26.30 -9.83 -13.19
CA PRO A 200 -25.74 -10.64 -14.26
C PRO A 200 -24.26 -10.30 -14.47
N PHE A 201 -23.43 -11.32 -14.66
CA PHE A 201 -22.00 -11.22 -14.97
C PHE A 201 -21.09 -10.62 -13.88
N ILE A 202 -21.63 -10.23 -12.71
CA ILE A 202 -20.83 -9.62 -11.63
C ILE A 202 -20.90 -10.47 -10.36
N CYS A 203 -22.02 -10.43 -9.64
CA CYS A 203 -22.18 -11.16 -8.38
C CYS A 203 -23.65 -11.37 -7.98
N ASN A 204 -23.85 -12.39 -7.15
CA ASN A 204 -25.08 -12.59 -6.40
C ASN A 204 -25.06 -11.67 -5.18
N VAL A 205 -26.05 -10.78 -5.03
CA VAL A 205 -26.19 -9.93 -3.86
C VAL A 205 -26.95 -10.71 -2.78
N ASN A 206 -26.34 -10.84 -1.61
CA ASN A 206 -26.85 -11.62 -0.48
C ASN A 206 -26.75 -10.82 0.82
N LYS A 207 -27.22 -11.40 1.95
CA LYS A 207 -27.18 -10.76 3.27
C LYS A 207 -25.78 -10.29 3.68
N HIS A 208 -24.75 -11.08 3.39
CA HIS A 208 -23.38 -10.76 3.77
C HIS A 208 -22.78 -9.64 2.91
N ASN A 209 -23.11 -9.61 1.62
CA ASN A 209 -22.78 -8.50 0.74
C ASN A 209 -23.41 -7.18 1.23
N LEU A 210 -24.70 -7.20 1.55
CA LEU A 210 -25.40 -6.01 2.07
C LEU A 210 -24.85 -5.56 3.43
N LEU A 211 -24.60 -6.50 4.34
CA LEU A 211 -23.97 -6.20 5.64
C LEU A 211 -22.60 -5.56 5.44
N TYR A 212 -21.76 -6.17 4.62
CA TYR A 212 -20.39 -5.70 4.38
C TYR A 212 -20.41 -4.30 3.76
N ALA A 213 -21.27 -4.08 2.76
CA ALA A 213 -21.46 -2.78 2.12
C ALA A 213 -21.93 -1.72 3.12
N ALA A 214 -22.98 -2.01 3.88
CA ALA A 214 -23.57 -1.08 4.84
C ALA A 214 -22.59 -0.69 5.96
N VAL A 215 -21.87 -1.66 6.53
CA VAL A 215 -20.90 -1.39 7.61
C VAL A 215 -19.71 -0.61 7.07
N THR A 216 -19.14 -1.00 5.92
CA THR A 216 -18.01 -0.28 5.31
C THR A 216 -18.40 1.15 4.98
N LEU A 217 -19.57 1.36 4.36
CA LEU A 217 -20.08 2.68 4.02
C LEU A 217 -20.33 3.52 5.28
N CYS A 218 -20.98 2.95 6.29
CA CYS A 218 -21.29 3.64 7.55
C CYS A 218 -20.00 4.10 8.25
N VAL A 219 -19.02 3.21 8.44
CA VAL A 219 -17.76 3.56 9.11
C VAL A 219 -17.00 4.63 8.32
N THR A 220 -16.88 4.47 7.00
CA THR A 220 -16.20 5.45 6.14
C THR A 220 -16.92 6.81 6.18
N ALA A 221 -18.24 6.81 6.08
CA ALA A 221 -19.06 8.02 6.09
C ALA A 221 -19.00 8.73 7.44
N VAL A 222 -19.12 8.01 8.56
CA VAL A 222 -19.05 8.58 9.91
C VAL A 222 -17.68 9.21 10.15
N LEU A 223 -16.58 8.50 9.87
CA LEU A 223 -15.23 9.04 10.07
C LEU A 223 -14.99 10.29 9.19
N ASN A 224 -15.40 10.26 7.93
CA ASN A 224 -15.30 11.42 7.04
C ASN A 224 -16.20 12.57 7.47
N LEU A 225 -17.42 12.29 7.94
CA LEU A 225 -18.36 13.31 8.40
C LEU A 225 -17.85 14.01 9.66
N ILE A 226 -17.29 13.26 10.62
CA ILE A 226 -16.66 13.84 11.81
C ILE A 226 -15.54 14.79 11.39
N MET A 227 -14.63 14.34 10.51
CA MET A 227 -13.53 15.20 10.04
C MET A 227 -14.02 16.42 9.25
N TYR A 228 -15.07 16.26 8.44
CA TYR A 228 -15.68 17.37 7.70
C TYR A 228 -16.37 18.38 8.61
N GLN A 229 -17.06 17.93 9.67
CA GLN A 229 -17.67 18.83 10.64
C GLN A 229 -16.64 19.70 11.38
N ILE A 230 -15.43 19.18 11.58
CA ILE A 230 -14.35 19.89 12.28
C ILE A 230 -13.56 20.81 11.33
N TYR A 231 -13.23 20.35 10.12
CA TYR A 231 -12.29 21.03 9.21
C TYR A 231 -12.92 21.53 7.91
N GLY A 232 -14.21 21.29 7.68
CA GLY A 232 -14.94 21.77 6.52
C GLY A 232 -14.36 21.29 5.18
N TYR A 233 -14.44 22.16 4.17
CA TYR A 233 -14.00 21.84 2.81
C TYR A 233 -12.47 21.60 2.70
N GLU A 234 -11.66 22.18 3.59
CA GLU A 234 -10.21 21.94 3.61
C GLU A 234 -9.87 20.46 3.74
N PHE A 235 -10.64 19.72 4.55
CA PHE A 235 -10.50 18.28 4.68
C PHE A 235 -10.74 17.56 3.36
N LEU A 236 -11.85 17.84 2.68
CA LEU A 236 -12.18 17.17 1.42
C LEU A 236 -11.16 17.50 0.32
N GLU A 237 -10.75 18.77 0.21
CA GLU A 237 -9.76 19.17 -0.79
C GLU A 237 -8.43 18.46 -0.56
N ASN A 238 -7.89 18.51 0.66
CA ASN A 238 -6.55 18.03 0.94
C ASN A 238 -6.45 16.50 1.06
N ALA A 239 -7.44 15.83 1.68
CA ALA A 239 -7.37 14.38 1.91
C ALA A 239 -7.85 13.55 0.70
N PHE A 240 -8.68 14.11 -0.19
CA PHE A 240 -9.28 13.35 -1.29
C PHE A 240 -9.17 14.05 -2.66
N LEU A 241 -9.74 15.25 -2.82
CA LEU A 241 -9.88 15.86 -4.15
C LEU A 241 -8.53 16.23 -4.78
N TYR A 242 -7.55 16.61 -3.97
CA TYR A 242 -6.18 16.90 -4.40
C TYR A 242 -5.57 15.73 -5.18
N HIS A 243 -5.83 14.48 -4.81
CA HIS A 243 -5.25 13.31 -5.45
C HIS A 243 -5.70 13.11 -6.90
N PHE A 244 -6.86 13.63 -7.28
CA PHE A 244 -7.31 13.61 -8.68
C PHE A 244 -6.55 14.63 -9.53
N LYS A 245 -6.20 15.78 -8.95
CA LYS A 245 -5.50 16.89 -9.63
C LYS A 245 -3.96 16.80 -9.53
N ARG A 246 -3.43 16.03 -8.58
CA ARG A 246 -1.99 15.86 -8.32
C ARG A 246 -1.24 15.41 -9.59
N LEU A 247 -0.12 16.05 -9.88
CA LEU A 247 0.73 15.81 -11.06
C LEU A 247 2.14 15.32 -10.71
N ASP A 248 2.50 15.17 -9.43
CA ASP A 248 3.86 14.86 -8.94
C ASP A 248 4.81 14.23 -9.96
N HIS A 249 5.69 15.08 -10.48
CA HIS A 249 6.60 14.75 -11.57
C HIS A 249 7.99 14.34 -11.06
N ARG A 250 8.38 14.75 -9.85
CA ARG A 250 9.63 14.36 -9.19
C ARG A 250 9.47 13.04 -8.44
N HIS A 251 10.55 12.29 -8.28
CA HIS A 251 10.54 11.03 -7.51
C HIS A 251 9.38 10.07 -7.89
N ASN A 252 8.98 10.07 -9.17
CA ASN A 252 7.82 9.34 -9.67
C ASN A 252 8.25 8.25 -10.67
N PHE A 253 8.12 6.98 -10.27
CA PHE A 253 8.48 5.82 -11.10
C PHE A 253 7.53 5.58 -12.28
N SER A 254 6.39 6.28 -12.30
CA SER A 254 5.35 6.10 -13.31
C SER A 254 5.88 6.37 -14.72
N VAL A 255 5.37 5.60 -15.70
CA VAL A 255 5.58 5.89 -17.13
C VAL A 255 5.06 7.28 -17.53
N TYR A 256 4.17 7.86 -16.72
CA TYR A 256 3.64 9.20 -16.93
C TYR A 256 4.55 10.31 -16.38
N ASN A 257 5.64 10.01 -15.66
CA ASN A 257 6.44 11.00 -14.94
C ASN A 257 6.96 12.15 -15.82
N ILE A 258 7.52 11.85 -16.99
CA ILE A 258 8.06 12.84 -17.93
C ILE A 258 6.94 13.66 -18.57
N VAL A 259 5.82 13.02 -18.92
CA VAL A 259 4.65 13.73 -19.45
C VAL A 259 4.12 14.72 -18.42
N LEU A 260 3.99 14.30 -17.16
CA LEU A 260 3.56 15.15 -16.06
C LEU A 260 4.55 16.29 -15.77
N TYR A 261 5.85 16.05 -15.93
CA TYR A 261 6.87 17.09 -15.88
C TYR A 261 6.61 18.17 -16.92
N TYR A 262 6.45 17.80 -18.19
CA TYR A 262 6.17 18.76 -19.26
C TYR A 262 4.81 19.47 -19.10
N ILE A 263 3.77 18.76 -18.64
CA ILE A 263 2.48 19.40 -18.33
C ILE A 263 2.66 20.48 -17.25
N SER A 264 3.47 20.21 -16.22
CA SER A 264 3.71 21.17 -15.14
C SER A 264 4.45 22.43 -15.60
N THR A 265 5.32 22.33 -16.61
CA THR A 265 6.03 23.48 -17.18
C THR A 265 5.17 24.25 -18.19
N ILE A 266 4.46 23.55 -19.08
CA ILE A 266 3.60 24.16 -20.11
C ILE A 266 2.39 24.87 -19.48
N GLY A 267 1.81 24.26 -18.42
CA GLY A 267 0.66 24.81 -17.69
C GLY A 267 0.95 26.16 -17.01
N ALA A 268 2.23 26.50 -16.81
CA ALA A 268 2.67 27.79 -16.30
C ALA A 268 2.79 28.88 -17.39
N GLN A 269 2.80 28.51 -18.68
CA GLN A 269 3.19 29.41 -19.77
C GLN A 269 2.11 29.68 -20.85
N SER A 270 0.95 29.01 -20.90
CA SER A 270 0.09 29.19 -22.08
C SER A 270 -1.43 29.02 -21.94
N SER A 271 -2.12 29.82 -22.75
CA SER A 271 -3.51 29.80 -23.21
C SER A 271 -3.93 28.52 -23.97
N LEU A 272 -3.07 27.48 -24.00
CA LEU A 272 -3.27 26.21 -24.69
C LEU A 272 -3.97 25.12 -23.84
N LYS A 273 -4.44 25.46 -22.63
CA LYS A 273 -5.16 24.54 -21.73
C LYS A 273 -6.35 23.80 -22.38
N GLY A 274 -6.93 24.34 -23.44
CA GLY A 274 -8.05 23.73 -24.17
C GLY A 274 -7.67 22.67 -25.21
N ILE A 275 -6.40 22.56 -25.62
CA ILE A 275 -5.97 21.69 -26.74
C ILE A 275 -5.31 20.39 -26.23
N ILE A 276 -4.73 20.40 -25.02
CA ILE A 276 -4.07 19.22 -24.45
C ILE A 276 -5.15 18.28 -23.90
N PHE A 277 -5.39 17.17 -24.60
CA PHE A 277 -6.21 16.08 -24.10
C PHE A 277 -5.67 15.65 -22.72
N PRO A 278 -6.52 15.46 -21.68
CA PRO A 278 -6.07 15.16 -20.32
C PRO A 278 -5.56 13.72 -20.21
N LEU A 279 -4.39 13.46 -20.80
CA LEU A 279 -3.68 12.19 -20.84
C LEU A 279 -3.47 11.62 -19.44
N GLU A 280 -3.25 12.49 -18.45
CA GLU A 280 -3.10 12.11 -17.04
C GLU A 280 -4.39 11.52 -16.44
N LYS A 281 -5.57 11.89 -16.97
CA LYS A 281 -6.85 11.29 -16.55
C LYS A 281 -7.11 9.96 -17.24
N LEU A 282 -6.59 9.75 -18.46
CA LEU A 282 -6.69 8.45 -19.13
C LEU A 282 -5.97 7.34 -18.38
N ALA A 283 -4.92 7.66 -17.60
CA ALA A 283 -4.21 6.68 -16.78
C ALA A 283 -5.15 5.91 -15.82
N PHE A 284 -6.24 6.54 -15.37
CA PHE A 284 -7.23 5.90 -14.50
C PHE A 284 -8.02 4.79 -15.20
N VAL A 285 -8.18 4.83 -16.52
CA VAL A 285 -9.02 3.87 -17.25
C VAL A 285 -8.42 2.45 -17.19
N PRO A 286 -7.19 2.17 -17.67
CA PRO A 286 -6.61 0.84 -17.56
C PRO A 286 -6.38 0.46 -16.09
N GLN A 287 -6.03 1.43 -15.24
CA GLN A 287 -5.82 1.19 -13.81
C GLN A 287 -7.08 0.66 -13.11
N PHE A 288 -8.22 1.35 -13.26
CA PHE A 288 -9.49 0.93 -12.65
C PHE A 288 -10.04 -0.31 -13.30
N PHE A 289 -10.00 -0.43 -14.63
CA PHE A 289 -10.48 -1.62 -15.32
C PHE A 289 -9.74 -2.88 -14.85
N ILE A 290 -8.41 -2.86 -14.84
CA ILE A 290 -7.62 -4.03 -14.45
C ILE A 290 -7.82 -4.34 -12.95
N SER A 291 -7.75 -3.31 -12.09
CA SER A 291 -7.72 -3.51 -10.63
C SER A 291 -9.09 -3.74 -10.01
N ILE A 292 -10.18 -3.20 -10.57
CA ILE A 292 -11.53 -3.28 -9.99
C ILE A 292 -12.43 -4.27 -10.75
N VAL A 293 -12.18 -4.50 -12.04
CA VAL A 293 -13.02 -5.36 -12.88
C VAL A 293 -12.32 -6.66 -13.24
N ALA A 294 -11.23 -6.60 -14.01
CA ALA A 294 -10.63 -7.80 -14.60
C ALA A 294 -10.06 -8.78 -13.56
N ILE A 295 -9.22 -8.30 -12.65
CA ILE A 295 -8.59 -9.16 -11.62
C ILE A 295 -9.64 -9.75 -10.65
N PRO A 296 -10.59 -8.96 -10.11
CA PRO A 296 -11.62 -9.49 -9.22
C PRO A 296 -12.48 -10.59 -9.84
N ILE A 297 -12.95 -10.41 -11.07
CA ILE A 297 -13.77 -11.42 -11.77
C ILE A 297 -13.02 -12.75 -11.90
N VAL A 298 -11.72 -12.71 -12.20
CA VAL A 298 -10.93 -13.93 -12.45
C VAL A 298 -10.47 -14.62 -11.15
N PHE A 299 -10.11 -13.84 -10.12
CA PHE A 299 -9.38 -14.37 -8.96
C PHE A 299 -10.13 -14.33 -7.63
N ALA A 300 -11.16 -13.50 -7.45
CA ALA A 300 -11.77 -13.30 -6.13
C ALA A 300 -12.38 -14.57 -5.53
N LYS A 301 -12.99 -15.43 -6.36
CA LYS A 301 -13.53 -16.74 -5.91
C LYS A 301 -12.47 -17.83 -5.76
N LYS A 302 -11.33 -17.67 -6.43
CA LYS A 302 -10.24 -18.65 -6.45
C LYS A 302 -9.37 -18.51 -5.20
N ASP A 303 -8.79 -17.33 -5.02
CA ASP A 303 -7.95 -17.01 -3.87
C ASP A 303 -7.96 -15.51 -3.63
N LEU A 304 -8.66 -15.09 -2.58
CA LEU A 304 -8.88 -13.68 -2.29
C LEU A 304 -7.57 -12.95 -1.93
N MET A 305 -6.63 -13.61 -1.25
CA MET A 305 -5.34 -12.99 -0.90
C MET A 305 -4.48 -12.76 -2.14
N SER A 306 -4.49 -13.71 -3.07
CA SER A 306 -3.85 -13.52 -4.38
C SER A 306 -4.52 -12.44 -5.22
N CYS A 307 -5.86 -12.36 -5.14
CA CYS A 307 -6.61 -11.30 -5.78
C CYS A 307 -6.19 -9.92 -5.24
N PHE A 308 -6.17 -9.72 -3.92
CA PHE A 308 -5.74 -8.46 -3.31
C PHE A 308 -4.32 -8.05 -3.69
N PHE A 309 -3.37 -8.99 -3.70
CA PHE A 309 -2.01 -8.72 -4.18
C PHE A 309 -2.02 -8.23 -5.64
N LEU A 310 -2.64 -8.98 -6.55
CA LEU A 310 -2.66 -8.66 -7.97
C LEU A 310 -3.37 -7.32 -8.24
N GLN A 311 -4.50 -7.07 -7.57
CA GLN A 311 -5.22 -5.80 -7.65
C GLN A 311 -4.32 -4.64 -7.24
N THR A 312 -3.62 -4.76 -6.12
CA THR A 312 -2.78 -3.69 -5.59
C THR A 312 -1.54 -3.47 -6.46
N PHE A 313 -0.93 -4.55 -6.91
CA PHE A 313 0.27 -4.47 -7.74
C PHE A 313 -0.03 -3.88 -9.12
N ALA A 314 -1.17 -4.26 -9.73
CA ALA A 314 -1.67 -3.62 -10.94
C ALA A 314 -2.07 -2.16 -10.69
N PHE A 315 -2.77 -1.88 -9.59
CA PHE A 315 -3.17 -0.52 -9.23
C PHE A 315 -1.96 0.41 -9.12
N VAL A 316 -0.87 -0.03 -8.49
CA VAL A 316 0.37 0.75 -8.39
C VAL A 316 1.04 0.85 -9.76
N THR A 317 1.18 -0.26 -10.51
CA THR A 317 1.87 -0.29 -11.81
C THR A 317 1.26 0.67 -12.83
N PHE A 318 -0.07 0.78 -12.85
CA PHE A 318 -0.80 1.66 -13.77
C PHE A 318 -1.11 3.06 -13.18
N ASN A 319 -0.60 3.38 -11.98
CA ASN A 319 -0.82 4.69 -11.38
C ASN A 319 -0.02 5.79 -12.10
N LYS A 320 -0.62 6.96 -12.26
CA LYS A 320 0.08 8.16 -12.75
C LYS A 320 1.17 8.69 -11.81
N VAL A 321 1.06 8.41 -10.51
CA VAL A 321 2.06 8.76 -9.50
C VAL A 321 2.43 7.51 -8.72
N ILE A 322 3.71 7.15 -8.73
CA ILE A 322 4.26 5.99 -8.02
C ILE A 322 5.45 6.45 -7.20
N THR A 323 5.36 6.29 -5.88
CA THR A 323 6.47 6.48 -4.94
C THR A 323 6.84 5.14 -4.29
N SER A 324 8.04 5.04 -3.70
CA SER A 324 8.50 3.79 -3.07
C SER A 324 7.61 3.35 -1.89
N GLN A 325 6.93 4.27 -1.21
CA GLN A 325 6.00 3.95 -0.13
C GLN A 325 4.86 3.04 -0.60
N TYR A 326 4.42 3.17 -1.86
CA TYR A 326 3.32 2.38 -2.41
C TYR A 326 3.67 0.89 -2.52
N PHE A 327 4.96 0.54 -2.51
CA PHE A 327 5.38 -0.85 -2.63
C PHE A 327 5.00 -1.67 -1.39
N ILE A 328 4.87 -1.01 -0.23
CA ILE A 328 4.35 -1.62 0.99
C ILE A 328 2.95 -2.20 0.75
N TRP A 329 2.12 -1.54 -0.06
CA TRP A 329 0.72 -1.93 -0.27
C TRP A 329 0.57 -3.32 -0.89
N TYR A 330 1.52 -3.78 -1.72
CA TYR A 330 1.50 -5.14 -2.23
C TYR A 330 2.49 -6.07 -1.52
N ILE A 331 3.58 -5.56 -0.94
CA ILE A 331 4.54 -6.38 -0.17
C ILE A 331 3.87 -7.06 1.02
N ILE A 332 2.86 -6.44 1.65
CA ILE A 332 2.09 -7.05 2.76
C ILE A 332 1.46 -8.40 2.41
N PHE A 333 1.17 -8.67 1.13
CA PHE A 333 0.55 -9.93 0.71
C PHE A 333 1.56 -10.99 0.27
N ILE A 334 2.84 -10.64 0.05
CA ILE A 334 3.90 -11.57 -0.41
C ILE A 334 3.99 -12.85 0.44
N PRO A 335 3.93 -12.81 1.78
CA PRO A 335 3.93 -14.02 2.60
C PRO A 335 2.86 -15.03 2.20
N HIS A 336 1.65 -14.56 1.88
CA HIS A 336 0.51 -15.39 1.48
C HIS A 336 0.68 -15.93 0.06
N ILE A 337 1.14 -15.08 -0.87
CA ILE A 337 1.43 -15.47 -2.26
C ILE A 337 2.46 -16.59 -2.29
N LEU A 338 3.58 -16.44 -1.58
CA LEU A 338 4.64 -17.44 -1.62
C LEU A 338 4.24 -18.74 -0.91
N ALA A 339 3.44 -18.65 0.16
CA ALA A 339 2.83 -19.83 0.76
C ALA A 339 1.92 -20.57 -0.23
N ARG A 340 1.09 -19.84 -0.98
CA ARG A 340 0.22 -20.40 -2.02
C ARG A 340 1.03 -21.04 -3.15
N LEU A 341 1.98 -20.30 -3.71
CA LEU A 341 2.82 -20.77 -4.83
C LEU A 341 3.72 -21.95 -4.47
N SER A 342 3.99 -22.17 -3.18
CA SER A 342 4.71 -23.37 -2.73
C SER A 342 3.99 -24.69 -3.05
N HIS A 343 2.70 -24.62 -3.42
CA HIS A 343 1.88 -25.75 -3.88
C HIS A 343 1.58 -25.71 -5.39
N ALA A 344 2.06 -24.72 -6.14
CA ALA A 344 1.78 -24.63 -7.57
C ALA A 344 2.69 -25.58 -8.35
N GLU A 345 2.13 -26.34 -9.28
CA GLU A 345 2.90 -27.29 -10.10
C GLU A 345 3.89 -26.59 -11.04
N ARG A 346 3.51 -25.43 -11.59
CA ARG A 346 4.35 -24.65 -12.51
C ARG A 346 5.34 -23.73 -11.80
N TRP A 347 5.16 -23.49 -10.50
CA TRP A 347 6.02 -22.56 -9.78
C TRP A 347 7.44 -23.13 -9.67
N ARG A 348 8.39 -22.38 -10.22
CA ARG A 348 9.81 -22.68 -10.09
C ARG A 348 10.46 -21.55 -9.30
N ARG A 349 11.23 -21.90 -8.26
CA ARG A 349 11.91 -20.92 -7.39
C ARG A 349 12.75 -19.91 -8.18
N HIS A 350 13.36 -20.34 -9.30
CA HIS A 350 14.11 -19.44 -10.17
C HIS A 350 13.23 -18.37 -10.84
N ARG A 351 11.98 -18.65 -11.23
CA ARG A 351 11.07 -17.63 -11.77
C ARG A 351 10.79 -16.55 -10.73
N GLY A 352 10.58 -16.95 -9.48
CA GLY A 352 10.43 -16.02 -8.35
C GLY A 352 11.66 -15.14 -8.14
N LEU A 353 12.87 -15.73 -8.17
CA LEU A 353 14.12 -14.98 -8.07
C LEU A 353 14.33 -14.03 -9.25
N LEU A 354 14.03 -14.47 -10.48
CA LEU A 354 14.12 -13.63 -11.67
C LEU A 354 13.14 -12.46 -11.60
N ASN A 355 11.90 -12.68 -11.15
CA ASN A 355 10.93 -11.60 -10.94
C ASN A 355 11.42 -10.61 -9.87
N LEU A 356 12.00 -11.09 -8.76
CA LEU A 356 12.57 -10.22 -7.71
C LEU A 356 13.74 -9.40 -8.24
N LEU A 357 14.67 -10.03 -8.96
CA LEU A 357 15.81 -9.34 -9.56
C LEU A 357 15.36 -8.30 -10.60
N LEU A 358 14.38 -8.63 -11.44
CA LEU A 358 13.81 -7.71 -12.42
C LEU A 358 13.14 -6.51 -11.73
N TRP A 359 12.39 -6.77 -10.65
CA TRP A 359 11.77 -5.72 -9.84
C TRP A 359 12.83 -4.80 -9.21
N LEU A 360 13.87 -5.35 -8.59
CA LEU A 360 14.96 -4.57 -7.98
C LEU A 360 15.78 -3.78 -9.01
N LEU A 361 16.14 -4.42 -10.13
CA LEU A 361 16.96 -3.81 -11.18
C LEU A 361 16.23 -2.64 -11.84
N SER A 362 14.93 -2.81 -12.14
CA SER A 362 14.15 -1.74 -12.77
C SER A 362 14.00 -0.50 -11.89
N GLN A 363 13.79 -0.67 -10.59
CA GLN A 363 13.79 0.44 -9.63
C GLN A 363 15.17 1.07 -9.48
N SER A 364 16.23 0.26 -9.36
CA SER A 364 17.60 0.76 -9.19
C SER A 364 18.06 1.57 -10.40
N CYS A 365 17.68 1.13 -11.60
CA CYS A 365 17.92 1.85 -12.85
C CYS A 365 17.23 3.23 -12.82
N TRP A 366 15.96 3.28 -12.41
CA TRP A 366 15.23 4.55 -12.29
C TRP A 366 15.86 5.48 -11.24
N LEU A 367 16.15 4.96 -10.05
CA LEU A 367 16.76 5.69 -8.94
C LEU A 367 18.14 6.26 -9.30
N TYR A 368 18.94 5.54 -10.09
CA TYR A 368 20.23 6.03 -10.57
C TYR A 368 20.07 7.30 -11.41
N PHE A 369 19.14 7.32 -12.38
CA PHE A 369 18.92 8.49 -13.21
C PHE A 369 18.24 9.64 -12.47
N ALA A 370 17.33 9.32 -11.54
CA ALA A 370 16.69 10.29 -10.66
C ALA A 370 17.73 10.97 -9.75
N TYR A 371 18.65 10.21 -9.17
CA TYR A 371 19.73 10.75 -8.35
C TYR A 371 20.61 11.73 -9.13
N GLN A 372 21.01 11.39 -10.36
CA GLN A 372 21.78 12.30 -11.20
C GLN A 372 21.02 13.58 -11.55
N LEU A 373 19.71 13.49 -11.78
CA LEU A 373 18.89 14.66 -12.05
C LEU A 373 18.72 15.55 -10.80
N GLU A 374 18.23 14.95 -9.72
CA GLU A 374 17.70 15.68 -8.57
C GLU A 374 18.79 16.12 -7.60
N PHE A 375 19.89 15.35 -7.50
CA PHE A 375 20.99 15.66 -6.57
C PHE A 375 22.25 16.15 -7.28
N GLN A 376 22.54 15.68 -8.51
CA GLN A 376 23.73 16.13 -9.25
C GLN A 376 23.44 17.22 -10.29
N GLY A 377 22.18 17.57 -10.53
CA GLY A 377 21.79 18.59 -11.51
C GLY A 377 22.04 18.20 -12.97
N ARG A 378 22.28 16.92 -13.27
CA ARG A 378 22.54 16.43 -14.62
C ARG A 378 21.23 16.08 -15.31
N SER A 379 20.97 16.67 -16.47
CA SER A 379 19.74 16.36 -17.22
C SER A 379 19.72 14.90 -17.70
N THR A 380 18.78 14.10 -17.18
CA THR A 380 18.58 12.69 -17.55
C THR A 380 17.18 12.39 -18.08
N PHE A 381 16.36 13.41 -18.37
CA PHE A 381 14.96 13.26 -18.82
C PHE A 381 14.82 12.30 -20.02
N ASP A 382 15.42 12.66 -21.16
CA ASP A 382 15.22 11.96 -22.44
C ASP A 382 16.08 10.70 -22.62
N LYS A 383 17.22 10.62 -21.94
CA LYS A 383 18.22 9.56 -22.13
C LYS A 383 18.31 8.58 -20.96
N GLY A 384 17.51 8.78 -19.91
CA GLY A 384 17.56 7.97 -18.69
C GLY A 384 16.20 7.74 -18.07
N LEU A 385 15.58 8.79 -17.54
CA LEU A 385 14.32 8.68 -16.79
C LEU A 385 13.18 8.14 -17.64
N ILE A 386 13.02 8.59 -18.89
CA ILE A 386 11.96 8.05 -19.75
C ILE A 386 12.10 6.53 -19.96
N TYR A 387 13.29 6.07 -20.36
CA TYR A 387 13.54 4.65 -20.64
C TYR A 387 13.48 3.79 -19.38
N SER A 388 13.97 4.30 -18.24
CA SER A 388 13.89 3.59 -16.96
C SER A 388 12.45 3.52 -16.43
N SER A 389 11.61 4.54 -16.64
CA SER A 389 10.17 4.46 -16.32
C SER A 389 9.45 3.43 -17.19
N PHE A 390 9.74 3.37 -18.50
CA PHE A 390 9.22 2.31 -19.38
C PHE A 390 9.71 0.93 -18.97
N PHE A 391 11.00 0.80 -18.64
CA PHE A 391 11.58 -0.46 -18.17
C PHE A 391 10.92 -0.92 -16.86
N PHE A 392 10.69 -0.02 -15.91
CA PHE A 392 9.94 -0.30 -14.68
C PHE A 392 8.50 -0.74 -14.97
N PHE A 393 7.77 -0.01 -15.82
CA PHE A 393 6.40 -0.37 -16.18
C PHE A 393 6.30 -1.77 -16.84
N LEU A 394 7.11 -2.02 -17.87
CA LEU A 394 7.11 -3.30 -18.60
C LEU A 394 7.56 -4.46 -17.69
N SER A 395 8.54 -4.21 -16.82
CA SER A 395 8.98 -5.18 -15.81
C SER A 395 7.84 -5.59 -14.88
N ASN A 396 7.12 -4.62 -14.32
CA ASN A 396 5.99 -4.91 -13.44
C ASN A 396 4.85 -5.63 -14.19
N CYS A 397 4.53 -5.22 -15.42
CA CYS A 397 3.56 -5.93 -16.26
C CYS A 397 3.97 -7.39 -16.52
N LYS A 398 5.25 -7.65 -16.80
CA LYS A 398 5.78 -9.01 -16.98
C LYS A 398 5.67 -9.84 -15.69
N ILE A 399 5.97 -9.24 -14.54
CA ILE A 399 5.85 -9.92 -13.25
C ILE A 399 4.38 -10.25 -12.96
N ILE A 400 3.45 -9.31 -13.18
CA ILE A 400 2.01 -9.54 -13.04
C ILE A 400 1.56 -10.71 -13.92
N GLY A 401 1.96 -10.72 -15.21
CA GLY A 401 1.62 -11.81 -16.13
C GLY A 401 2.16 -13.17 -15.67
N ASN A 402 3.43 -13.24 -15.26
CA ASN A 402 4.02 -14.47 -14.73
C ASN A 402 3.27 -14.96 -13.47
N LEU A 403 2.91 -14.05 -12.55
CA LEU A 403 2.17 -14.42 -11.34
C LEU A 403 0.75 -14.88 -11.63
N ILE A 404 0.06 -14.30 -12.62
CA ILE A 404 -1.25 -14.75 -13.08
C ILE A 404 -1.18 -16.20 -13.59
N GLU A 405 -0.17 -16.53 -14.40
CA GLU A 405 0.06 -17.91 -14.87
C GLU A 405 0.31 -18.87 -13.71
N ASP A 406 1.20 -18.50 -12.78
CA ASP A 406 1.60 -19.35 -11.67
C ASP A 406 0.44 -19.57 -10.68
N ILE A 407 -0.31 -18.53 -10.32
CA ILE A 407 -1.49 -18.62 -9.43
C ILE A 407 -2.60 -19.46 -10.08
N SER A 408 -2.82 -19.30 -11.38
CA SER A 408 -3.84 -20.08 -12.11
C SER A 408 -3.49 -21.56 -12.22
N SER A 409 -2.21 -21.92 -12.11
CA SER A 409 -1.73 -23.31 -12.10
C SER A 409 -1.79 -23.99 -10.72
N CYS A 410 -2.15 -23.25 -9.67
CA CYS A 410 -2.35 -23.85 -8.35
C CYS A 410 -3.61 -24.72 -8.38
N ILE A 411 -3.46 -26.03 -8.21
CA ILE A 411 -4.60 -26.94 -8.02
C ILE A 411 -5.34 -26.53 -6.74
N PHE A 412 -6.65 -26.30 -6.86
CA PHE A 412 -7.52 -26.02 -5.73
C PHE A 412 -7.94 -27.35 -5.08
N PRO A 413 -7.77 -27.53 -3.76
CA PRO A 413 -8.59 -28.51 -3.05
C PRO A 413 -10.04 -28.05 -2.98
#